data_AF-A0A538BZV1-F1
#
_entry.id   AF-A0A538BZV1-F1
#
_cell.length_a   1.000
_cell.length_b   1.000
_cell.length_c   1.000
_cell.angle_alpha   90.00
_cell.angle_beta   90.00
_cell.angle_gamma   90.00
#
_symmetry.space_group_name_H-M   'P 1'
#
loop_
_entity.id
_entity.type
_entity.pdbx_description
1 polymer ?
#
loop_
_entity_poly.entity_id
_entity_poly.type
_entity_poly.pdbx_seq_one_letter_code
_entity_poly.pdbx_strand_id
1 'polypeptide(L)' 'MTKGQPYMVFVSGTTVKMATDPPDDLVSVDRMEVRGRRERVDVWALPDPPDHGSGAKNE' A
#
# COMPACT_ATOMS: atom_id res chain seq x y z
N MET A 1 -14.24 -3.31 -5.58
CA MET A 1 -13.37 -4.43 -5.19
C MET A 1 -12.97 -5.13 -6.48
N THR A 2 -12.04 -4.50 -7.19
CA THR A 2 -11.99 -4.47 -8.65
C THR A 2 -11.01 -5.53 -9.14
N LYS A 3 -11.51 -6.53 -9.87
CA LYS A 3 -10.70 -7.52 -10.58
C LYS A 3 -9.70 -6.77 -11.48
N GLY A 4 -8.41 -7.04 -11.31
CA GLY A 4 -7.34 -6.44 -12.12
C GLY A 4 -6.67 -5.20 -11.54
N GLN A 5 -7.00 -4.76 -10.33
CA GLN A 5 -6.15 -3.81 -9.60
C GLN A 5 -5.05 -4.58 -8.86
N PRO A 6 -3.77 -4.17 -8.97
CA PRO A 6 -2.68 -4.82 -8.27
C PRO A 6 -2.90 -4.81 -6.75
N TYR A 7 -2.25 -5.73 -6.06
CA TYR A 7 -2.33 -5.82 -4.60
C TYR A 7 -1.69 -4.57 -3.98
N MET A 8 -2.52 -3.63 -3.50
CA MET A 8 -2.03 -2.46 -2.77
C MET A 8 -1.84 -2.82 -1.28
N VAL A 9 -0.61 -2.72 -0.79
CA VAL A 9 -0.30 -2.81 0.64
C VAL A 9 -0.41 -1.42 1.24
N PHE A 10 -1.35 -1.26 2.17
CA PHE A 10 -1.51 -0.02 2.93
C PHE A 10 -0.87 -0.14 4.31
N VAL A 11 -0.12 0.89 4.70
CA VAL A 11 0.61 0.97 5.98
C VAL A 11 0.20 2.24 6.72
N SER A 12 -0.01 2.15 8.03
CA SER A 12 -0.32 3.32 8.84
C SER A 12 0.90 4.23 9.01
N GLY A 13 0.70 5.55 9.04
CA GLY A 13 1.79 6.51 9.23
C GLY A 13 2.55 6.30 10.54
N THR A 14 1.89 5.81 11.61
CA THR A 14 2.59 5.45 12.85
C THR A 14 3.48 4.24 12.69
N THR A 15 3.08 3.26 11.87
CA THR A 15 3.92 2.10 11.54
C THR A 15 5.16 2.55 10.78
N VAL A 16 5.00 3.44 9.79
CA VAL A 16 6.13 4.01 9.03
C VAL A 16 7.10 4.75 9.97
N LYS A 17 6.60 5.58 10.87
CA LYS A 17 7.43 6.33 11.85
C LYS A 17 8.18 5.43 12.85
N MET A 18 7.65 4.24 13.12
CA MET A 18 8.25 3.28 14.06
C MET A 18 9.13 2.24 13.36
N ALA A 19 9.12 2.18 12.02
CA ALA A 19 9.95 1.26 11.27
C ALA A 19 11.42 1.66 11.40
N THR A 20 12.28 0.70 11.73
CA THR A 20 13.73 0.91 11.79
C THR A 20 14.34 1.04 10.40
N ASP A 21 13.76 0.34 9.41
CA ASP A 21 14.20 0.32 8.01
C ASP A 21 12.95 0.35 7.10
N PRO A 22 12.32 1.53 6.92
CA PRO A 22 11.18 1.67 6.02
C PRO A 22 11.62 1.62 4.55
N PRO A 23 10.85 0.99 3.64
CA PRO A 23 11.12 1.06 2.21
C PRO A 23 11.13 2.51 1.69
N ASP A 24 12.12 2.84 0.86
CA ASP A 24 12.30 4.18 0.27
C ASP A 24 11.19 4.58 -0.70
N ASP A 25 10.47 3.59 -1.24
CA ASP A 25 9.39 3.77 -2.21
C ASP A 25 8.02 3.90 -1.56
N LEU A 26 7.91 3.88 -0.22
CA LEU A 26 6.65 4.18 0.47
C LEU A 26 6.21 5.61 0.16
N VAL A 27 4.98 5.75 -0.34
CA VAL A 27 4.35 7.04 -0.63
C VAL A 27 3.13 7.29 0.23
N SER A 28 2.98 8.51 0.74
CA SER A 28 1.76 8.93 1.44
C SER A 28 0.64 9.08 0.43
N VAL A 29 -0.45 8.32 0.59
CA VAL A 29 -1.53 8.26 -0.41
C VAL A 29 -2.81 8.96 0.04
N ASP A 30 -3.14 8.93 1.33
CA ASP A 30 -4.37 9.54 1.84
C ASP A 30 -4.34 9.73 3.36
N ARG A 31 -5.31 10.50 3.87
CA ARG A 31 -5.65 10.60 5.29
C ARG A 31 -7.11 10.25 5.51
N MET A 32 -7.36 9.01 5.89
CA MET A 32 -8.70 8.42 5.88
C MET A 32 -9.30 8.19 7.27
N GLU A 33 -10.63 8.16 7.33
CA GLU A 33 -11.36 7.72 8.51
C GLU A 33 -11.33 6.19 8.62
N VAL A 34 -10.86 5.69 9.76
CA VAL A 34 -10.82 4.25 10.05
C VAL A 34 -11.75 3.99 11.22
N ARG A 35 -12.74 3.12 11.02
CA ARG A 35 -13.70 2.76 12.07
C ARG A 35 -12.96 2.28 13.32
N GLY A 36 -13.34 2.84 14.48
CA GLY A 36 -12.71 2.52 15.76
C GLY A 36 -11.49 3.38 16.10
N ARG A 37 -11.03 4.24 15.18
CA ARG A 37 -10.08 5.32 15.50
C ARG A 37 -10.83 6.63 15.71
N ARG A 38 -10.39 7.41 16.70
CA ARG A 38 -10.92 8.75 16.95
C ARG A 38 -10.39 9.77 15.95
N GLU A 39 -9.13 9.61 15.54
CA GLU A 39 -8.46 10.48 14.59
C GLU A 39 -8.35 9.81 13.22
N ARG A 40 -8.28 10.63 12.16
CA ARG A 40 -7.97 10.17 10.82
C ARG A 40 -6.54 9.64 10.76
N VAL A 41 -6.36 8.56 10.01
CA VAL A 41 -5.09 7.85 9.91
C VAL A 41 -4.42 8.23 8.60
N ASP A 42 -3.16 8.67 8.69
CA ASP A 42 -2.30 8.81 7.51
C ASP A 42 -2.00 7.42 6.96
N VAL A 43 -2.22 7.22 5.67
CA VAL A 43 -2.02 5.95 4.97
C VAL A 43 -0.95 6.10 3.92
N TRP A 44 -0.04 5.14 3.95
CA TRP A 44 1.07 4.99 3.03
C TRP A 44 0.88 3.73 2.20
N ALA A 45 1.40 3.71 0.99
CA ALA A 45 1.37 2.53 0.14
C ALA A 45 2.71 2.32 -0.56
N LEU A 46 2.98 1.07 -0.91
CA LEU A 46 4.00 0.75 -1.91
C LEU A 46 3.42 1.02 -3.30
N PRO A 47 4.21 1.55 -4.24
CA PRO A 47 3.81 1.63 -5.63
C PRO A 47 3.55 0.22 -6.17
N ASP A 48 2.65 0.13 -7.14
CA ASP A 48 2.35 -1.16 -7.76
C ASP A 48 3.65 -1.78 -8.30
N PRO A 49 3.93 -3.05 -7.96
CA PRO A 49 5.09 -3.71 -8.53
C PRO A 49 4.96 -3.69 -10.06
N PRO A 50 6.07 -3.52 -10.80
CA PRO A 50 6.04 -3.59 -12.25
C PRO A 50 5.34 -4.88 -12.64
N ASP A 51 4.37 -4.76 -13.55
CA ASP A 51 3.50 -5.86 -14.00
C ASP A 51 4.32 -7.15 -14.11
N HIS A 52 4.16 -8.04 -13.12
CA HIS A 52 4.76 -9.36 -13.15
C HIS A 52 3.97 -10.12 -14.20
N GLY A 53 4.33 -9.87 -15.46
CA GLY A 53 3.58 -10.29 -16.63
C GLY A 53 3.09 -11.70 -16.42
N SER A 54 1.77 -11.85 -16.39
CA SER A 54 1.09 -13.14 -16.26
C SER A 54 1.74 -14.13 -17.22
N GLY A 55 2.62 -14.97 -16.68
CA GLY A 55 3.37 -15.97 -17.42
C GLY A 55 2.41 -17.07 -17.86
N ALA A 56 1.72 -16.83 -18.96
CA ALA A 56 1.06 -17.84 -19.76
C ALA A 56 1.55 -17.67 -21.21
N LYS A 57 2.83 -17.98 -21.43
CA LYS A 57 3.23 -18.47 -22.75
C LYS A 57 2.67 -19.89 -22.86
N ASN A 58 1.52 -20.01 -23.51
CA ASN A 58 1.10 -21.29 -24.05
C ASN A 58 2.04 -21.59 -25.22
N GLU A 59 2.92 -22.58 -25.04
CA GLU A 59 3.59 -23.29 -26.12
C GLU A 59 2.70 -24.45 -26.59
#